data_AF-A0A183HDN9-F1
#
_entry.id   AF-A0A183HDN9-F1
#
_cell.length_a   1.000
_cell.length_b   1.000
_cell.length_c   1.000
_cell.angle_alpha   90.00
_cell.angle_beta   90.00
_cell.angle_gamma   90.00
#
_symmetry.space_group_name_H-M   'P 1'
#
loop_
_entity.id
_entity.type
_entity.pdbx_description
1 polymer ?
#
loop_
_entity_poly.entity_id
_entity_poly.type
_entity_poly.pdbx_seq_one_letter_code
_entity_poly.pdbx_strand_id
1 'polypeptide(L)'
;MELLRLSDKVQRVKKRLTPFQIAKLIRGTALSPLVRFQKIDWFLKGMRISTDDEFIQQFGINFPFISGGAPESVRILGRVLPSPVIKFKKIELPATNGSWRLNDGFFQTASDVIFAVVFVDQAINMENFRGSFNTLIHTCKFFGMKFVEENFGADNVEIYNWDTRSEEADTYVRSFKEVCNGLEKKTLKPLMIFITAEKNDETYGRIKVTCDKEEGIACQVILAETFLKMRGNPEHNAVSHNICLKINVKLNGINNEVARNQNYWEKFTDGEAPTLFIGIDVTHPPSGDPSASSIAAIVGSLNVGATRYAASFKIPQSGMEIITYAVDAFRTRIMEFNAEANCKPHHIVVFR
;
A
#
# COMPACT_ATOMS: atom_id res chain seq x y z
N MET A 1 45.32 6.73 9.00
CA MET A 1 44.50 5.53 8.70
C MET A 1 45.35 4.32 8.35
N GLU A 2 46.57 4.49 7.83
CA GLU A 2 47.45 3.40 7.38
C GLU A 2 47.83 2.36 8.46
N LEU A 3 47.76 2.73 9.75
CA LEU A 3 48.06 1.85 10.88
C LEU A 3 46.80 1.39 11.66
N LEU A 4 45.60 1.61 11.14
CA LEU A 4 44.35 1.19 11.77
C LEU A 4 43.70 0.04 11.01
N ARG A 5 43.27 -0.99 11.73
CA ARG A 5 42.44 -2.08 11.21
C ARG A 5 41.08 -2.08 11.89
N LEU A 6 40.04 -2.44 11.14
CA LEU A 6 38.75 -2.75 11.74
C LEU A 6 38.93 -3.96 12.68
N SER A 7 38.27 -3.91 13.85
CA SER A 7 38.33 -5.01 14.82
C SER A 7 37.74 -6.29 14.22
N ASP A 8 38.38 -7.43 14.50
CA ASP A 8 37.87 -8.76 14.17
C ASP A 8 36.60 -9.12 14.96
N LYS A 9 36.30 -8.37 16.03
CA LYS A 9 35.02 -8.50 16.73
C LYS A 9 33.89 -8.03 15.81
N VAL A 10 32.81 -8.80 15.77
CA VAL A 10 31.63 -8.48 14.95
C VAL A 10 31.03 -7.15 15.41
N GLN A 11 30.98 -6.19 14.49
CA GLN A 11 30.40 -4.88 14.71
C GLN A 11 29.12 -4.75 13.88
N ARG A 12 27.97 -4.66 14.54
CA ARG A 12 26.68 -4.53 13.86
C ARG A 12 26.60 -3.18 13.13
N VAL A 13 26.27 -3.21 11.84
CA VAL A 13 25.93 -2.00 11.08
C VAL A 13 24.60 -1.44 11.61
N LYS A 14 24.64 -0.24 12.17
CA LYS A 14 23.46 0.46 12.71
C LYS A 14 22.81 1.42 11.72
N LYS A 15 23.55 1.85 10.69
CA LYS A 15 23.05 2.75 9.65
C LYS A 15 22.13 2.01 8.69
N ARG A 16 21.17 2.73 8.12
CA ARG A 16 20.31 2.21 7.04
C ARG A 16 21.19 1.79 5.86
N LEU A 17 20.95 0.58 5.36
CA LEU A 17 21.63 0.06 4.18
C LEU A 17 21.16 0.81 2.92
N THR A 18 22.05 0.99 1.95
CA THR A 18 21.68 1.58 0.65
C THR A 18 20.74 0.64 -0.12
N PRO A 19 19.94 1.15 -1.09
CA PRO A 19 19.07 0.30 -1.90
C PRO A 19 19.80 -0.88 -2.57
N PHE A 20 21.03 -0.63 -3.05
CA PHE A 20 21.91 -1.66 -3.61
C PHE A 20 22.31 -2.72 -2.57
N GLN A 21 22.72 -2.29 -1.37
CA GLN A 21 23.08 -3.21 -0.28
C GLN A 21 21.87 -4.03 0.20
N ILE A 22 20.69 -3.42 0.31
CA ILE A 22 19.44 -4.12 0.64
C ILE A 22 19.12 -5.17 -0.43
N ALA A 23 19.19 -4.84 -1.72
CA ALA A 23 18.95 -5.79 -2.79
C ALA A 23 19.93 -6.98 -2.75
N LYS A 24 21.21 -6.72 -2.45
CA LYS A 24 22.22 -7.77 -2.26
C LYS A 24 21.93 -8.63 -1.03
N LEU A 25 21.54 -8.03 0.09
CA LEU A 25 21.16 -8.72 1.33
C LEU A 25 19.95 -9.63 1.10
N ILE A 26 18.90 -9.11 0.47
CA ILE A 26 17.69 -9.90 0.14
C ILE A 26 18.06 -11.07 -0.75
N ARG A 27 18.82 -10.87 -1.83
CA ARG A 27 19.25 -11.97 -2.71
C ARG A 27 20.09 -13.02 -1.97
N GLY A 28 20.92 -12.60 -1.02
CA GLY A 28 21.75 -13.51 -0.22
C GLY A 28 21.01 -14.23 0.91
N THR A 29 19.79 -13.78 1.28
CA THR A 29 19.05 -14.31 2.44
C THR A 29 17.69 -14.91 2.09
N ALA A 30 17.16 -14.63 0.89
CA ALA A 30 15.96 -15.24 0.36
C ALA A 30 16.21 -16.71 0.05
N LEU A 31 15.51 -17.60 0.77
CA LEU A 31 15.61 -19.04 0.62
C LEU A 31 14.19 -19.61 0.50
N SER A 32 14.03 -20.65 -0.31
CA SER A 32 12.78 -21.42 -0.32
C SER A 32 12.57 -22.09 1.04
N PRO A 33 11.33 -22.41 1.44
CA PRO A 33 11.04 -23.03 2.73
C PRO A 33 11.89 -24.28 2.99
N LEU A 34 12.01 -25.18 2.01
CA LEU A 34 12.80 -26.41 2.13
C LEU A 34 14.28 -26.13 2.44
N VAL A 35 14.91 -25.23 1.68
CA VAL A 35 16.32 -24.86 1.88
C VAL A 35 16.51 -24.15 3.22
N ARG A 36 15.53 -23.36 3.65
CA ARG A 36 15.56 -22.71 4.97
C ARG A 36 15.51 -23.74 6.10
N PHE A 37 14.64 -24.76 6.03
CA PHE A 37 14.60 -25.85 7.01
C PHE A 37 15.94 -26.60 7.06
N GLN A 38 16.50 -26.99 5.92
CA GLN A 38 17.81 -27.66 5.88
C GLN A 38 18.92 -26.82 6.54
N LYS A 39 18.91 -25.50 6.34
CA LYS A 39 19.88 -24.59 6.96
C LYS A 39 19.69 -24.46 8.47
N ILE A 40 18.44 -24.45 8.94
CA ILE A 40 18.11 -24.46 10.38
C ILE A 40 18.59 -25.77 11.00
N ASP A 41 18.28 -26.91 10.39
CA ASP A 41 18.71 -28.23 10.87
C ASP A 41 20.24 -28.33 10.94
N TRP A 42 20.94 -27.84 9.92
CA TRP A 42 22.40 -27.78 9.89
C TRP A 42 22.96 -26.91 11.04
N PHE A 43 22.37 -25.74 11.28
CA PHE A 43 22.79 -24.85 12.36
C PHE A 43 22.58 -25.48 13.74
N LEU A 44 21.41 -26.08 13.98
CA LEU A 44 21.09 -26.74 15.24
C LEU A 44 21.99 -27.95 15.51
N LYS A 45 22.33 -28.74 14.48
CA LYS A 45 23.34 -29.82 14.59
C LYS A 45 24.70 -29.28 15.01
N GLY A 46 25.13 -28.17 14.42
CA GLY A 46 26.42 -27.56 14.70
C GLY A 46 26.53 -26.97 16.12
N MET A 47 25.42 -26.48 16.68
CA MET A 47 25.40 -25.91 18.02
C MET A 47 25.57 -26.93 19.14
N ARG A 48 25.27 -28.22 18.90
CA ARG A 48 25.45 -29.31 19.89
C ARG A 48 24.84 -29.01 21.27
N ILE A 49 23.71 -28.30 21.27
CA ILE A 49 23.07 -27.71 22.46
C ILE A 49 22.84 -28.72 23.58
N SER A 50 22.50 -29.97 23.24
CA SER A 50 22.24 -31.03 24.23
C SER A 50 23.50 -31.68 24.79
N THR A 51 24.63 -31.64 24.07
CA THR A 51 25.87 -32.34 24.47
C THR A 51 26.90 -31.41 25.09
N ASP A 52 26.97 -30.17 24.63
CA ASP A 52 28.08 -29.27 24.93
C ASP A 52 27.71 -28.14 25.91
N ASP A 53 26.43 -28.01 26.29
CA ASP A 53 25.95 -26.96 27.21
C ASP A 53 25.68 -27.52 28.62
N GLU A 54 26.60 -27.26 29.55
CA GLU A 54 26.53 -27.70 30.95
C GLU A 54 25.31 -27.12 31.70
N PHE A 55 24.86 -25.91 31.35
CA PHE A 55 23.70 -25.29 32.00
C PHE A 55 22.43 -26.03 31.60
N ILE A 56 22.22 -26.28 30.32
CA ILE A 56 21.04 -26.99 29.83
C ILE A 56 20.93 -28.39 30.47
N GLN A 57 22.07 -29.08 30.62
CA GLN A 57 22.14 -30.37 31.30
C GLN A 57 21.81 -30.27 32.80
N GLN A 58 22.36 -29.27 33.50
CA GLN A 58 22.05 -29.04 34.92
C GLN A 58 20.56 -28.76 35.17
N PHE A 59 19.90 -28.06 34.25
CA PHE A 59 18.46 -27.80 34.32
C PHE A 59 17.60 -29.00 33.84
N GLY A 60 18.22 -30.12 33.46
CA GLY A 60 17.51 -31.35 33.05
C GLY A 60 16.73 -31.21 31.74
N ILE A 61 17.08 -30.25 30.89
CA ILE A 61 16.38 -30.00 29.63
C ILE A 61 16.87 -30.99 28.58
N ASN A 62 15.94 -31.73 27.98
CA ASN A 62 16.22 -32.67 26.90
C ASN A 62 15.45 -32.28 25.62
N PHE A 63 16.13 -32.31 24.48
CA PHE A 63 15.54 -32.04 23.18
C PHE A 63 15.35 -33.36 22.43
N PRO A 64 14.17 -33.66 21.87
CA PRO A 64 13.99 -34.83 21.00
C PRO A 64 14.78 -34.63 19.70
N PHE A 65 15.46 -35.67 19.23
CA PHE A 65 16.30 -35.62 18.02
C PHE A 65 15.79 -36.61 16.96
N ILE A 66 15.88 -36.20 15.69
CA ILE A 66 15.64 -37.09 14.56
C ILE A 66 16.91 -37.88 14.20
N SER A 67 16.74 -39.02 13.51
CA SER A 67 17.82 -39.84 12.94
C SER A 67 18.69 -39.00 11.99
N GLY A 68 19.73 -38.38 12.53
CA GLY A 68 20.52 -37.36 11.84
C GLY A 68 21.08 -36.27 12.75
N GLY A 69 20.71 -36.22 14.04
CA GLY A 69 21.34 -35.37 15.06
C GLY A 69 20.82 -33.93 15.12
N ALA A 70 19.76 -33.58 14.38
CA ALA A 70 19.05 -32.32 14.53
C ALA A 70 17.89 -32.50 15.52
N PRO A 71 17.55 -31.46 16.31
CA PRO A 71 16.30 -31.44 17.07
C PRO A 71 15.10 -31.66 16.15
N GLU A 72 14.12 -32.44 16.61
CA GLU A 72 12.89 -32.65 15.87
C GLU A 72 12.06 -31.35 15.81
N SER A 73 11.64 -30.97 14.61
CA SER A 73 10.69 -29.86 14.45
C SER A 73 9.30 -30.25 14.95
N VAL A 74 8.67 -29.36 15.69
CA VAL A 74 7.28 -29.53 16.15
C VAL A 74 6.37 -29.68 14.93
N ARG A 75 5.61 -30.77 14.88
CA ARG A 75 4.60 -31.01 13.85
C ARG A 75 3.25 -30.51 14.33
N ILE A 76 2.59 -29.71 13.50
CA ILE A 76 1.29 -29.11 13.82
C ILE A 76 0.34 -29.41 12.67
N LEU A 77 -0.88 -29.85 13.00
CA LEU A 77 -1.95 -30.02 12.01
C LEU A 77 -2.52 -28.64 11.64
N GLY A 78 -2.20 -28.19 10.43
CA GLY A 78 -2.78 -26.98 9.84
C GLY A 78 -4.12 -27.25 9.16
N ARG A 79 -4.90 -26.19 8.95
CA ARG A 79 -6.11 -26.22 8.12
C ARG A 79 -5.97 -25.20 7.00
N VAL A 80 -6.39 -25.58 5.79
CA VAL A 80 -6.52 -24.66 4.64
C VAL A 80 -7.96 -24.18 4.60
N LEU A 81 -8.17 -22.88 4.82
CA LEU A 81 -9.50 -22.28 4.78
C LEU A 81 -9.98 -22.17 3.31
N PRO A 82 -11.31 -22.27 3.06
CA PRO A 82 -11.85 -22.02 1.74
C PRO A 82 -11.53 -20.61 1.27
N SER A 83 -11.28 -20.45 -0.03
CA SER A 83 -10.96 -19.14 -0.60
C SER A 83 -12.22 -18.28 -0.78
N PRO A 84 -12.14 -16.95 -0.52
CA PRO A 84 -13.23 -16.04 -0.84
C PRO A 84 -13.54 -16.04 -2.34
N VAL A 85 -14.81 -15.79 -2.66
CA VAL A 85 -15.22 -15.38 -4.00
C VAL A 85 -15.12 -13.86 -4.08
N ILE A 86 -14.45 -13.36 -5.12
CA ILE A 86 -14.25 -11.95 -5.39
C ILE A 86 -15.34 -11.48 -6.35
N LYS A 87 -16.07 -10.45 -5.95
CA LYS A 87 -17.17 -9.84 -6.71
C LYS A 87 -16.70 -8.58 -7.43
N PHE A 88 -16.87 -8.59 -8.74
CA PHE A 88 -16.74 -7.44 -9.62
C PHE A 88 -18.13 -6.98 -10.08
N LYS A 89 -18.21 -5.94 -10.91
CA LYS A 89 -19.50 -5.38 -11.36
C LYS A 89 -20.36 -6.38 -12.14
N LYS A 90 -19.73 -7.21 -12.98
CA LYS A 90 -20.42 -8.14 -13.89
C LYS A 90 -20.26 -9.61 -13.52
N ILE A 91 -19.21 -9.95 -12.77
CA ILE A 91 -18.82 -11.35 -12.53
C ILE A 91 -18.39 -11.56 -11.08
N GLU A 92 -18.48 -12.81 -10.64
CA GLU A 92 -17.91 -13.31 -9.39
C GLU A 92 -16.92 -14.43 -9.73
N LEU A 93 -15.75 -14.43 -9.09
CA LEU A 93 -14.71 -15.45 -9.35
C LEU A 93 -13.97 -15.87 -8.08
N PRO A 94 -13.64 -17.16 -7.92
CA PRO A 94 -12.90 -17.63 -6.76
C PRO A 94 -11.45 -17.13 -6.79
N ALA A 95 -10.93 -16.74 -5.63
CA ALA A 95 -9.49 -16.56 -5.49
C ALA A 95 -8.79 -17.94 -5.57
N THR A 96 -7.69 -18.02 -6.31
CA THR A 96 -6.89 -19.23 -6.45
C THR A 96 -5.50 -18.98 -5.87
N ASN A 97 -5.11 -19.74 -4.85
CA ASN A 97 -3.84 -19.57 -4.13
C ASN A 97 -3.59 -18.11 -3.68
N GLY A 98 -4.64 -17.43 -3.22
CA GLY A 98 -4.57 -16.02 -2.79
C GLY A 98 -4.42 -15.01 -3.92
N SER A 99 -4.64 -15.41 -5.19
CA SER A 99 -4.52 -14.55 -6.36
C SER A 99 -5.76 -14.62 -7.25
N TRP A 100 -6.00 -13.55 -8.00
CA TRP A 100 -7.04 -13.49 -9.01
C TRP A 100 -6.62 -12.55 -10.14
N ARG A 101 -7.29 -12.67 -11.29
CA ARG A 101 -7.10 -11.75 -12.41
C ARG A 101 -8.10 -10.60 -12.31
N LEU A 102 -7.67 -9.41 -12.75
CA LEU A 102 -8.60 -8.32 -13.03
C LEU A 102 -9.36 -8.70 -14.31
N ASN A 103 -10.69 -8.71 -14.24
CA ASN A 103 -11.55 -9.08 -15.34
C ASN A 103 -12.54 -7.94 -15.59
N ASP A 104 -12.63 -7.49 -16.86
CA ASP A 104 -13.61 -6.61 -17.52
C ASP A 104 -14.44 -5.62 -16.67
N GLY A 105 -13.83 -5.02 -15.66
CA GLY A 105 -14.36 -3.86 -14.95
C GLY A 105 -14.24 -3.93 -13.43
N PHE A 106 -14.07 -2.76 -12.84
CA PHE A 106 -14.17 -2.59 -11.40
C PHE A 106 -15.63 -2.63 -10.94
N PHE A 107 -15.85 -2.95 -9.67
CA PHE A 107 -17.18 -2.97 -9.04
C PHE A 107 -17.89 -1.62 -9.17
N GLN A 108 -17.18 -0.54 -8.84
CA GLN A 108 -17.63 0.84 -8.99
C GLN A 108 -16.49 1.71 -9.50
N THR A 109 -16.76 2.51 -10.52
CA THR A 109 -15.80 3.42 -11.14
C THR A 109 -16.23 4.87 -11.02
N ALA A 110 -15.25 5.77 -11.00
CA ALA A 110 -15.48 7.20 -11.04
C ALA A 110 -15.98 7.66 -12.43
N SER A 111 -16.92 8.60 -12.42
CA SER A 111 -17.34 9.39 -13.58
C SER A 111 -16.89 10.83 -13.43
N ASP A 112 -16.96 11.60 -14.52
CA ASP A 112 -16.57 13.01 -14.55
C ASP A 112 -15.12 13.22 -14.09
N VAL A 113 -14.25 12.30 -14.51
CA VAL A 113 -12.83 12.32 -14.18
C VAL A 113 -12.10 13.32 -15.07
N ILE A 114 -11.25 14.14 -14.47
CA ILE A 114 -10.33 15.03 -15.18
C ILE A 114 -8.94 14.86 -14.59
N PHE A 115 -7.93 14.76 -15.47
CA PHE A 115 -6.53 14.71 -15.05
C PHE A 115 -5.79 15.99 -15.44
N ALA A 116 -4.78 16.31 -14.64
CA ALA A 116 -3.64 17.11 -15.05
C ALA A 116 -2.36 16.31 -14.84
N VAL A 117 -1.31 16.65 -15.56
CA VAL A 117 0.00 16.02 -15.45
C VAL A 117 1.06 17.07 -15.14
N VAL A 118 1.96 16.74 -14.24
CA VAL A 118 3.13 17.57 -13.90
C VAL A 118 4.39 16.80 -14.26
N PHE A 119 5.20 17.37 -15.15
CA PHE A 119 6.57 16.90 -15.41
C PHE A 119 7.49 17.57 -14.39
N VAL A 120 7.97 16.76 -13.43
CA VAL A 120 8.83 17.24 -12.36
C VAL A 120 10.28 17.20 -12.82
N ASP A 121 10.99 18.31 -12.76
CA ASP A 121 12.40 18.45 -13.14
C ASP A 121 12.73 17.88 -14.54
N GLN A 122 11.81 18.07 -15.50
CA GLN A 122 11.93 17.53 -16.86
C GLN A 122 12.12 16.00 -16.90
N ALA A 123 11.53 15.26 -15.95
CA ALA A 123 11.64 13.81 -15.85
C ALA A 123 11.22 13.02 -17.10
N ILE A 124 10.41 13.63 -17.98
CA ILE A 124 9.95 13.04 -19.23
C ILE A 124 9.71 14.14 -20.28
N ASN A 125 9.85 13.79 -21.55
CA ASN A 125 9.52 14.66 -22.68
C ASN A 125 8.18 14.27 -23.31
N MET A 126 7.60 15.16 -24.13
CA MET A 126 6.28 14.93 -24.74
C MET A 126 6.21 13.70 -25.63
N GLU A 127 7.24 13.44 -26.44
CA GLU A 127 7.31 12.23 -27.28
C GLU A 127 7.17 10.97 -26.42
N ASN A 128 7.90 10.94 -25.30
CA ASN A 128 7.92 9.79 -24.44
C ASN A 128 6.66 9.64 -23.56
N PHE A 129 6.00 10.76 -23.28
CA PHE A 129 4.80 10.86 -22.46
C PHE A 129 3.56 10.30 -23.18
N ARG A 130 3.33 10.72 -24.44
CA ARG A 130 2.05 10.52 -25.15
C ARG A 130 1.58 9.07 -25.18
N GLY A 131 2.45 8.15 -25.61
CA GLY A 131 2.09 6.74 -25.77
C GLY A 131 1.70 6.07 -24.45
N SER A 132 2.48 6.31 -23.40
CA SER A 132 2.20 5.77 -22.06
C SER A 132 0.95 6.38 -21.44
N PHE A 133 0.77 7.70 -21.57
CA PHE A 133 -0.41 8.38 -21.04
C PHE A 133 -1.69 7.90 -21.72
N ASN A 134 -1.70 7.84 -23.05
CA ASN A 134 -2.84 7.32 -23.79
C ASN A 134 -3.16 5.88 -23.38
N THR A 135 -2.14 5.03 -23.19
CA THR A 135 -2.38 3.65 -22.71
C THR A 135 -3.03 3.64 -21.33
N LEU A 136 -2.61 4.51 -20.41
CA LEU A 136 -3.25 4.67 -19.10
C LEU A 136 -4.72 5.13 -19.24
N ILE A 137 -5.00 6.12 -20.08
CA ILE A 137 -6.38 6.60 -20.30
C ILE A 137 -7.27 5.50 -20.87
N HIS A 138 -6.78 4.75 -21.87
CA HIS A 138 -7.51 3.61 -22.43
C HIS A 138 -7.73 2.53 -21.38
N THR A 139 -6.74 2.26 -20.51
CA THR A 139 -6.90 1.32 -19.38
C THR A 139 -7.99 1.78 -18.41
N CYS A 140 -8.01 3.07 -18.04
CA CYS A 140 -9.05 3.63 -17.19
C CYS A 140 -10.44 3.50 -17.82
N LYS A 141 -10.58 3.80 -19.11
CA LYS A 141 -11.83 3.61 -19.87
C LYS A 141 -12.24 2.14 -19.95
N PHE A 142 -11.29 1.24 -20.23
CA PHE A 142 -11.49 -0.21 -20.28
C PHE A 142 -12.08 -0.75 -18.97
N PHE A 143 -11.58 -0.31 -17.82
CA PHE A 143 -12.14 -0.69 -16.52
C PHE A 143 -13.43 0.05 -16.12
N GLY A 144 -13.89 1.00 -16.95
CA GLY A 144 -15.18 1.67 -16.84
C GLY A 144 -15.17 3.08 -16.27
N MET A 145 -14.00 3.73 -16.13
CA MET A 145 -13.94 5.15 -15.76
C MET A 145 -14.44 6.03 -16.91
N LYS A 146 -15.15 7.11 -16.57
CA LYS A 146 -15.65 8.09 -17.54
C LYS A 146 -14.98 9.43 -17.31
N PHE A 147 -14.34 9.95 -18.36
CA PHE A 147 -13.70 11.27 -18.34
C PHE A 147 -14.71 12.37 -18.68
N VAL A 148 -14.37 13.61 -18.33
CA VAL A 148 -15.18 14.79 -18.67
C VAL A 148 -15.36 14.99 -20.18
N GLU A 149 -14.32 14.65 -20.96
CA GLU A 149 -14.33 14.69 -22.41
C GLU A 149 -14.26 13.28 -23.00
N GLU A 150 -15.01 13.03 -24.07
CA GLU A 150 -15.02 11.72 -24.74
C GLU A 150 -13.63 11.38 -25.31
N ASN A 151 -12.98 12.37 -25.93
CA ASN A 151 -11.65 12.24 -26.53
C ASN A 151 -10.50 12.63 -25.59
N PHE A 152 -10.69 12.53 -24.26
CA PHE A 152 -9.62 12.80 -23.29
C PHE A 152 -8.39 11.91 -23.53
N GLY A 153 -7.19 12.52 -23.53
CA GLY A 153 -5.92 11.91 -23.88
C GLY A 153 -4.73 12.86 -23.76
N ALA A 154 -3.59 12.49 -24.32
CA ALA A 154 -2.34 13.26 -24.21
C ALA A 154 -2.34 14.60 -24.98
N ASP A 155 -3.31 14.82 -25.87
CA ASP A 155 -3.44 16.02 -26.70
C ASP A 155 -4.21 17.16 -26.03
N ASN A 156 -5.08 16.84 -25.07
CA ASN A 156 -5.99 17.77 -24.40
C ASN A 156 -5.91 17.71 -22.87
N VAL A 157 -4.95 16.96 -22.32
CA VAL A 157 -4.66 16.99 -20.89
C VAL A 157 -3.89 18.26 -20.53
N GLU A 158 -4.24 18.88 -19.41
CA GLU A 158 -3.46 19.98 -18.84
C GLU A 158 -2.07 19.48 -18.39
N ILE A 159 -1.01 20.11 -18.90
CA ILE A 159 0.38 19.74 -18.60
C ILE A 159 1.11 20.92 -17.98
N TYR A 160 1.71 20.68 -16.83
CA TYR A 160 2.58 21.61 -16.13
C TYR A 160 4.02 21.10 -16.11
N ASN A 161 4.97 22.02 -16.09
CA ASN A 161 6.39 21.71 -15.84
C ASN A 161 6.76 22.36 -14.51
N TRP A 162 7.30 21.57 -13.58
CA TRP A 162 7.71 22.06 -12.27
C TRP A 162 9.20 21.86 -12.07
N ASP A 163 9.94 22.95 -11.84
CA ASP A 163 11.32 22.92 -11.36
C ASP A 163 11.35 22.98 -9.84
N THR A 164 11.64 21.85 -9.20
CA THR A 164 11.61 21.71 -7.74
C THR A 164 12.63 22.59 -7.02
N ARG A 165 13.64 23.10 -7.75
CA ARG A 165 14.73 23.93 -7.21
C ARG A 165 14.36 25.40 -7.10
N SER A 166 13.41 25.86 -7.91
CA SER A 166 13.07 27.27 -8.03
C SER A 166 11.60 27.57 -7.69
N GLU A 167 10.74 26.56 -7.72
CA GLU A 167 9.29 26.73 -7.64
C GLU A 167 8.67 25.82 -6.57
N GLU A 168 7.52 26.25 -6.03
CA GLU A 168 6.70 25.48 -5.11
C GLU A 168 5.60 24.71 -5.85
N ALA A 169 5.28 23.51 -5.35
CA ALA A 169 4.28 22.63 -5.96
C ALA A 169 2.86 23.23 -5.94
N ASP A 170 2.58 24.09 -4.96
CA ASP A 170 1.27 24.67 -4.69
C ASP A 170 0.71 25.46 -5.86
N THR A 171 1.58 26.15 -6.59
CA THR A 171 1.20 26.98 -7.74
C THR A 171 0.50 26.15 -8.82
N TYR A 172 1.01 24.98 -9.15
CA TYR A 172 0.40 24.10 -10.17
C TYR A 172 -0.87 23.43 -9.67
N VAL A 173 -0.89 23.03 -8.38
CA VAL A 173 -2.08 22.41 -7.79
C VAL A 173 -3.24 23.40 -7.73
N ARG A 174 -2.96 24.66 -7.34
CA ARG A 174 -3.96 25.74 -7.35
C ARG A 174 -4.41 26.10 -8.75
N SER A 175 -3.49 26.21 -9.72
CA SER A 175 -3.86 26.45 -11.12
C SER A 175 -4.81 25.37 -11.65
N PHE A 176 -4.52 24.09 -11.40
CA PHE A 176 -5.42 23.02 -11.81
C PHE A 176 -6.76 23.05 -11.07
N LYS A 177 -6.76 23.43 -9.78
CA LYS A 177 -7.97 23.62 -8.99
C LYS A 177 -8.87 24.73 -9.56
N GLU A 178 -8.28 25.82 -10.02
CA GLU A 178 -8.99 26.92 -10.68
C GLU A 178 -9.63 26.46 -12.00
N VAL A 179 -8.90 25.70 -12.82
CA VAL A 179 -9.45 25.06 -14.03
C VAL A 179 -10.65 24.18 -13.68
N CYS A 180 -10.51 23.34 -12.64
CA CYS A 180 -11.60 22.47 -12.17
C CYS A 180 -12.82 23.25 -11.68
N ASN A 181 -12.62 24.36 -10.96
CA ASN A 181 -13.70 25.23 -10.48
C ASN A 181 -14.42 25.91 -11.64
N GLY A 182 -13.71 26.30 -12.70
CA GLY A 182 -14.28 26.90 -13.90
C GLY A 182 -15.19 25.97 -14.71
N LEU A 183 -15.10 24.65 -14.53
CA LEU A 183 -16.00 23.69 -15.17
C LEU A 183 -17.39 23.60 -14.50
N GLU A 184 -17.58 24.26 -13.34
CA GLU A 184 -18.83 24.38 -12.59
C GLU A 184 -19.56 23.04 -12.31
N LYS A 185 -18.82 21.92 -12.31
CA LYS A 185 -19.37 20.58 -12.19
C LYS A 185 -19.15 20.00 -10.79
N LYS A 186 -20.20 19.98 -9.96
CA LYS A 186 -20.11 19.47 -8.57
C LYS A 186 -19.68 18.00 -8.44
N THR A 187 -19.90 17.19 -9.47
CA THR A 187 -19.53 15.76 -9.48
C THR A 187 -18.11 15.50 -9.94
N LEU A 188 -17.37 16.54 -10.36
CA LEU A 188 -16.04 16.44 -10.93
C LEU A 188 -15.08 15.68 -10.00
N LYS A 189 -14.25 14.82 -10.59
CA LYS A 189 -13.25 14.00 -9.90
C LYS A 189 -11.85 14.37 -10.42
N PRO A 190 -11.23 15.44 -9.87
CA PRO A 190 -9.91 15.87 -10.29
C PRO A 190 -8.81 14.96 -9.74
N LEU A 191 -7.81 14.65 -10.56
CA LEU A 191 -6.59 13.99 -10.11
C LEU A 191 -5.35 14.49 -10.85
N MET A 192 -4.29 14.78 -10.10
CA MET A 192 -2.99 15.17 -10.68
C MET A 192 -2.01 14.01 -10.72
N ILE A 193 -1.37 13.80 -11.86
CA ILE A 193 -0.30 12.81 -12.03
C ILE A 193 1.05 13.53 -12.04
N PHE A 194 1.91 13.22 -11.09
CA PHE A 194 3.27 13.77 -11.03
C PHE A 194 4.25 12.72 -11.56
N ILE A 195 5.02 13.05 -12.60
CA ILE A 195 6.03 12.17 -13.16
C ILE A 195 7.40 12.65 -12.69
N THR A 196 8.11 11.80 -11.93
CA THR A 196 9.45 12.11 -11.37
C THR A 196 10.51 11.19 -11.96
N ALA A 197 11.75 11.67 -12.11
CA ALA A 197 12.83 10.89 -12.71
C ALA A 197 13.29 9.76 -11.76
N GLU A 198 13.40 10.09 -10.47
CA GLU A 198 13.90 9.21 -9.43
C GLU A 198 13.07 9.31 -8.15
N LYS A 199 13.41 8.48 -7.16
CA LYS A 199 12.79 8.53 -5.83
C LYS A 199 13.46 9.64 -5.03
N ASN A 200 12.68 10.66 -4.68
CA ASN A 200 13.09 11.74 -3.80
C ASN A 200 12.02 11.92 -2.72
N ASP A 201 12.38 11.62 -1.46
CA ASP A 201 11.46 11.65 -0.33
C ASP A 201 10.99 13.08 -0.01
N GLU A 202 11.83 14.10 -0.25
CA GLU A 202 11.50 15.51 -0.04
C GLU A 202 10.48 16.00 -1.08
N THR A 203 10.76 15.79 -2.37
CA THR A 203 9.83 16.13 -3.46
C THR A 203 8.50 15.40 -3.30
N TYR A 204 8.54 14.10 -2.99
CA TYR A 204 7.34 13.32 -2.73
C TYR A 204 6.56 13.87 -1.53
N GLY A 205 7.25 14.23 -0.45
CA GLY A 205 6.67 14.87 0.72
C GLY A 205 5.97 16.19 0.39
N ARG A 206 6.63 17.08 -0.36
CA ARG A 206 6.05 18.37 -0.83
C ARG A 206 4.77 18.14 -1.63
N ILE A 207 4.81 17.25 -2.64
CA ILE A 207 3.62 16.88 -3.42
C ILE A 207 2.48 16.43 -2.51
N LYS A 208 2.78 15.55 -1.55
CA LYS A 208 1.77 14.98 -0.66
C LYS A 208 1.18 15.97 0.32
N VAL A 209 1.99 16.85 0.89
CA VAL A 209 1.50 17.92 1.76
C VAL A 209 0.57 18.84 0.97
N THR A 210 1.01 19.31 -0.20
CA THR A 210 0.20 20.22 -1.01
C THR A 210 -1.10 19.57 -1.49
N CYS A 211 -1.04 18.36 -2.05
CA CYS A 211 -2.23 17.70 -2.61
C CYS A 211 -3.19 17.19 -1.52
N ASP A 212 -2.68 16.45 -0.53
CA ASP A 212 -3.52 15.71 0.42
C ASP A 212 -3.94 16.59 1.63
N LYS A 213 -3.12 17.57 2.04
CA LYS A 213 -3.37 18.41 3.23
C LYS A 213 -3.82 19.84 2.90
N GLU A 214 -3.17 20.51 1.95
CA GLU A 214 -3.40 21.94 1.70
C GLU A 214 -4.56 22.17 0.72
N GLU A 215 -4.52 21.50 -0.43
CA GLU A 215 -5.44 21.78 -1.54
C GLU A 215 -6.59 20.78 -1.69
N GLY A 216 -6.43 19.56 -1.16
CA GLY A 216 -7.47 18.52 -1.19
C GLY A 216 -7.71 17.94 -2.59
N ILE A 217 -6.68 17.85 -3.43
CA ILE A 217 -6.75 17.25 -4.77
C ILE A 217 -6.07 15.89 -4.76
N ALA A 218 -6.76 14.85 -5.25
CA ALA A 218 -6.17 13.52 -5.36
C ALA A 218 -4.93 13.56 -6.27
N CYS A 219 -3.84 12.89 -5.87
CA CYS A 219 -2.63 12.86 -6.67
C CYS A 219 -2.06 11.45 -6.85
N GLN A 220 -1.35 11.19 -7.95
CA GLN A 220 -0.61 9.96 -8.20
C GLN A 220 0.81 10.28 -8.69
N VAL A 221 1.81 9.97 -7.88
CA VAL A 221 3.23 10.11 -8.25
C VAL A 221 3.72 8.84 -8.94
N ILE A 222 4.38 8.96 -10.08
CA ILE A 222 4.86 7.83 -10.91
C ILE A 222 6.30 8.11 -11.33
N LEU A 223 7.20 7.15 -11.13
CA LEU A 223 8.55 7.24 -11.67
C LEU A 223 8.51 7.16 -13.20
N ALA A 224 9.30 7.97 -13.90
CA ALA A 224 9.41 7.96 -15.35
C ALA A 224 9.70 6.54 -15.90
N GLU A 225 10.62 5.81 -15.26
CA GLU A 225 10.91 4.40 -15.62
C GLU A 225 9.69 3.46 -15.51
N THR A 226 8.77 3.72 -14.58
CA THR A 226 7.54 2.95 -14.40
C THR A 226 6.49 3.41 -15.40
N PHE A 227 6.39 4.72 -15.62
CA PHE A 227 5.47 5.32 -16.58
C PHE A 227 5.73 4.83 -18.00
N LEU A 228 7.00 4.70 -18.40
CA LEU A 228 7.39 4.22 -19.73
C LEU A 228 7.04 2.74 -19.97
N LYS A 229 6.92 1.94 -18.91
CA LYS A 229 6.47 0.53 -19.01
C LYS A 229 4.97 0.42 -19.35
N MET A 230 4.22 1.52 -19.33
CA MET A 230 2.82 1.55 -19.76
C MET A 230 2.65 1.60 -21.28
N ARG A 231 3.72 1.68 -22.09
CA ARG A 231 3.55 1.57 -23.55
C ARG A 231 3.06 0.19 -23.96
N GLY A 232 2.23 0.14 -25.00
CA GLY A 232 1.75 -1.09 -25.61
C GLY A 232 0.24 -1.26 -25.47
N ASN A 233 -0.23 -2.52 -25.39
CA ASN A 233 -1.66 -2.82 -25.37
C ASN A 233 -2.28 -2.51 -23.99
N PRO A 234 -3.25 -1.58 -23.88
CA PRO A 234 -3.90 -1.23 -22.61
C PRO A 234 -4.64 -2.39 -21.94
N GLU A 235 -5.15 -3.36 -22.69
CA GLU A 235 -5.94 -4.48 -22.16
C GLU A 235 -5.06 -5.51 -21.42
N HIS A 236 -3.75 -5.50 -21.65
CA HIS A 236 -2.81 -6.47 -21.09
C HIS A 236 -1.62 -5.83 -20.36
N ASN A 237 -1.59 -4.50 -20.23
CA ASN A 237 -0.49 -3.81 -19.57
C ASN A 237 -0.67 -3.84 -18.04
N ALA A 238 0.03 -4.77 -17.39
CA ALA A 238 -0.06 -4.94 -15.93
C ALA A 238 0.35 -3.68 -15.13
N VAL A 239 1.23 -2.83 -15.67
CA VAL A 239 1.66 -1.59 -14.99
C VAL A 239 0.53 -0.56 -15.00
N SER A 240 -0.12 -0.33 -16.14
CA SER A 240 -1.26 0.58 -16.22
C SER A 240 -2.44 0.06 -15.41
N HIS A 241 -2.67 -1.26 -15.38
CA HIS A 241 -3.72 -1.89 -14.55
C HIS A 241 -3.50 -1.61 -13.07
N ASN A 242 -2.28 -1.82 -12.56
CA ASN A 242 -1.94 -1.56 -11.16
C ASN A 242 -2.03 -0.07 -10.78
N ILE A 243 -1.68 0.83 -11.70
CA ILE A 243 -1.86 2.27 -11.50
C ILE A 243 -3.34 2.64 -11.50
N CYS A 244 -4.13 2.07 -12.41
CA CYS A 244 -5.58 2.27 -12.49
C CYS A 244 -6.31 1.82 -11.22
N LEU A 245 -5.91 0.69 -10.62
CA LEU A 245 -6.42 0.25 -9.32
C LEU A 245 -6.27 1.31 -8.22
N LYS A 246 -5.13 2.01 -8.19
CA LYS A 246 -4.84 3.07 -7.20
C LYS A 246 -5.65 4.33 -7.50
N ILE A 247 -5.74 4.71 -8.78
CA ILE A 247 -6.49 5.88 -9.23
C ILE A 247 -7.97 5.70 -8.89
N ASN A 248 -8.55 4.53 -9.15
CA ASN A 248 -9.97 4.28 -8.90
C ASN A 248 -10.33 4.52 -7.43
N VAL A 249 -9.56 3.94 -6.50
CA VAL A 249 -9.79 4.10 -5.07
C VAL A 249 -9.63 5.56 -4.61
N LYS A 250 -8.65 6.29 -5.15
CA LYS A 250 -8.45 7.72 -4.86
C LYS A 250 -9.59 8.60 -5.36
N LEU A 251 -10.33 8.14 -6.37
CA LEU A 251 -11.51 8.81 -6.90
C LEU A 251 -12.82 8.24 -6.34
N ASN A 252 -12.77 7.62 -5.16
CA ASN A 252 -13.90 7.00 -4.45
C ASN A 252 -14.55 5.81 -5.17
N GLY A 253 -13.86 5.19 -6.12
CA GLY A 253 -14.28 3.93 -6.75
C GLY A 253 -14.01 2.70 -5.85
N ILE A 254 -14.64 1.58 -6.22
CA ILE A 254 -14.48 0.27 -5.58
C ILE A 254 -13.97 -0.70 -6.64
N ASN A 255 -12.77 -1.24 -6.46
CA ASN A 255 -12.18 -2.18 -7.43
C ASN A 255 -12.95 -3.50 -7.46
N ASN A 256 -13.17 -4.09 -6.28
CA ASN A 256 -13.85 -5.36 -6.08
C ASN A 256 -14.36 -5.45 -4.65
N GLU A 257 -15.28 -6.38 -4.38
CA GLU A 257 -15.75 -6.74 -3.04
C GLU A 257 -15.54 -8.24 -2.78
N VAL A 258 -15.65 -8.67 -1.52
CA VAL A 258 -15.82 -10.09 -1.19
C VAL A 258 -17.30 -10.44 -1.32
N ALA A 259 -17.62 -11.53 -2.02
CA ALA A 259 -18.98 -11.99 -2.18
C ALA A 259 -19.58 -12.39 -0.83
N ARG A 260 -20.80 -11.93 -0.54
CA ARG A 260 -21.47 -12.10 0.76
C ARG A 260 -22.42 -13.28 0.84
N ASN A 261 -22.57 -14.02 -0.24
CA ASN A 261 -23.38 -15.23 -0.35
C ASN A 261 -22.69 -16.48 0.22
N GLN A 262 -21.66 -16.30 1.06
CA GLN A 262 -20.88 -17.40 1.63
C GLN A 262 -21.20 -17.61 3.10
N ASN A 263 -21.61 -18.82 3.45
CA ASN A 263 -22.09 -19.17 4.80
C ASN A 263 -20.98 -19.33 5.85
N TYR A 264 -19.70 -19.17 5.49
CA TYR A 264 -18.57 -19.44 6.38
C TYR A 264 -18.25 -18.29 7.35
N TRP A 265 -18.80 -17.09 7.14
CA TRP A 265 -18.52 -15.88 7.92
C TRP A 265 -19.73 -14.95 8.05
N GLU A 266 -20.94 -15.52 8.08
CA GLU A 266 -22.22 -14.78 8.06
C GLU A 266 -22.26 -13.63 9.07
N LYS A 267 -21.75 -13.83 10.29
CA LYS A 267 -21.68 -12.79 11.34
C LYS A 267 -21.04 -11.48 10.87
N PHE A 268 -20.08 -11.55 9.96
CA PHE A 268 -19.30 -10.40 9.50
C PHE A 268 -19.72 -9.89 8.12
N THR A 269 -20.56 -10.64 7.40
CA THR A 269 -21.07 -10.28 6.07
C THR A 269 -22.56 -9.99 6.05
N ASP A 270 -23.26 -10.13 7.18
CA ASP A 270 -24.66 -9.79 7.34
C ASP A 270 -24.91 -8.30 7.06
N GLY A 271 -25.79 -8.03 6.10
CA GLY A 271 -26.20 -6.68 5.74
C GLY A 271 -27.12 -6.03 6.78
N GLU A 272 -27.88 -6.84 7.53
CA GLU A 272 -28.80 -6.39 8.56
C GLU A 272 -28.09 -6.17 9.91
N ALA A 273 -26.98 -6.89 10.14
CA ALA A 273 -26.10 -6.73 11.30
C ALA A 273 -24.68 -6.28 10.90
N PRO A 274 -24.54 -5.07 10.32
CA PRO A 274 -23.29 -4.56 9.75
C PRO A 274 -22.14 -4.54 10.76
N THR A 275 -20.95 -4.88 10.26
CA THR A 275 -19.69 -4.86 11.03
C THR A 275 -18.83 -3.68 10.61
N LEU A 276 -18.35 -2.90 11.58
CA LEU A 276 -17.30 -1.91 11.40
C LEU A 276 -15.93 -2.57 11.66
N PHE A 277 -15.05 -2.56 10.65
CA PHE A 277 -13.68 -3.04 10.78
C PHE A 277 -12.75 -1.87 11.05
N ILE A 278 -11.96 -1.97 12.12
CA ILE A 278 -10.99 -0.96 12.53
C ILE A 278 -9.59 -1.58 12.49
N GLY A 279 -8.65 -0.86 11.89
CA GLY A 279 -7.22 -1.19 11.91
C GLY A 279 -6.45 -0.13 12.67
N ILE A 280 -5.49 -0.54 13.50
CA ILE A 280 -4.67 0.35 14.31
C ILE A 280 -3.21 -0.01 14.12
N ASP A 281 -2.39 0.97 13.78
CA ASP A 281 -0.94 0.80 13.69
C ASP A 281 -0.20 2.00 14.30
N VAL A 282 1.01 1.74 14.80
CA VAL A 282 1.93 2.78 15.27
C VAL A 282 3.27 2.55 14.59
N THR A 283 3.64 3.49 13.72
CA THR A 283 4.93 3.48 13.04
C THR A 283 5.94 4.28 13.86
N HIS A 284 7.02 3.62 14.29
CA HIS A 284 8.14 4.26 14.96
C HIS A 284 9.18 4.79 13.95
N PRO A 285 9.88 5.89 14.27
CA PRO A 285 10.96 6.39 13.43
C PRO A 285 12.11 5.38 13.32
N PRO A 286 12.96 5.49 12.27
CA PRO A 286 14.17 4.70 12.16
C PRO A 286 15.06 4.84 13.41
N SER A 287 15.70 3.74 13.81
CA SER A 287 16.59 3.75 14.97
C SER A 287 17.72 4.78 14.82
N GLY A 288 17.84 5.69 15.77
CA GLY A 288 18.94 6.67 15.84
C GLY A 288 18.56 8.12 15.60
N ASP A 289 17.28 8.42 15.28
CA ASP A 289 16.77 9.79 15.26
C ASP A 289 15.91 10.07 16.51
N PRO A 290 16.45 10.72 17.55
CA PRO A 290 15.70 11.05 18.76
C PRO A 290 14.70 12.20 18.58
N SER A 291 14.73 12.91 17.44
CA SER A 291 13.85 14.04 17.16
C SER A 291 12.57 13.63 16.43
N ALA A 292 12.60 12.49 15.73
CA ALA A 292 11.43 11.98 15.02
C ALA A 292 10.42 11.37 16.01
N SER A 293 9.16 11.74 15.85
CA SER A 293 8.07 11.19 16.66
C SER A 293 7.43 9.98 15.99
N SER A 294 6.79 9.12 16.77
CA SER A 294 6.01 8.02 16.19
C SER A 294 4.75 8.57 15.51
N ILE A 295 4.08 7.77 14.69
CA ILE A 295 2.80 8.15 14.07
C ILE A 295 1.82 7.02 14.33
N ALA A 296 0.72 7.33 15.01
CA ALA A 296 -0.39 6.43 15.22
C ALA A 296 -1.45 6.66 14.13
N ALA A 297 -1.90 5.58 13.50
CA ALA A 297 -2.96 5.59 12.51
C ALA A 297 -4.11 4.67 12.95
N ILE A 298 -5.34 5.19 12.90
CA ILE A 298 -6.55 4.41 13.12
C ILE A 298 -7.42 4.53 11.87
N VAL A 299 -7.61 3.42 11.19
CA VAL A 299 -8.47 3.31 10.00
C VAL A 299 -9.76 2.60 10.34
N GLY A 300 -10.84 2.92 9.63
CA GLY A 300 -12.13 2.26 9.80
C GLY A 300 -12.86 2.14 8.47
N SER A 301 -13.53 1.01 8.24
CA SER A 301 -14.39 0.82 7.07
C SER A 301 -15.51 1.86 7.06
N LEU A 302 -15.92 2.32 5.88
CA LEU A 302 -16.99 3.31 5.69
C LEU A 302 -18.30 2.71 5.20
N ASN A 303 -18.24 1.53 4.60
CA ASN A 303 -19.39 0.84 4.03
C ASN A 303 -19.45 -0.60 4.52
N VAL A 304 -20.64 -1.21 4.45
CA VAL A 304 -20.86 -2.60 4.89
C VAL A 304 -19.97 -3.60 4.13
N GLY A 305 -19.53 -3.26 2.92
CA GLY A 305 -18.65 -4.11 2.11
C GLY A 305 -17.21 -4.12 2.57
N ALA A 306 -16.85 -3.27 3.54
CA ALA A 306 -15.49 -3.08 4.01
C ALA A 306 -14.50 -2.82 2.86
N THR A 307 -14.92 -2.04 1.86
CA THR A 307 -14.15 -1.74 0.64
C THR A 307 -13.66 -0.30 0.56
N ARG A 308 -14.26 0.62 1.34
CA ARG A 308 -13.79 1.99 1.55
C ARG A 308 -13.38 2.16 3.00
N TYR A 309 -12.30 2.90 3.24
CA TYR A 309 -11.79 3.19 4.58
C TYR A 309 -11.45 4.68 4.72
N ALA A 310 -11.71 5.22 5.91
CA ALA A 310 -11.19 6.51 6.35
C ALA A 310 -10.08 6.31 7.38
N ALA A 311 -9.22 7.31 7.54
CA ALA A 311 -8.07 7.27 8.44
C ALA A 311 -8.04 8.50 9.35
N SER A 312 -7.61 8.31 10.59
CA SER A 312 -7.17 9.39 11.48
C SER A 312 -5.71 9.16 11.86
N PHE A 313 -4.93 10.23 11.83
CA PHE A 313 -3.52 10.22 12.17
C PHE A 313 -3.28 11.10 13.40
N LYS A 314 -2.40 10.65 14.28
CA LYS A 314 -1.85 11.49 15.36
C LYS A 314 -0.39 11.17 15.62
N ILE A 315 0.31 12.20 16.07
CA ILE A 315 1.67 12.10 16.59
C ILE A 315 1.54 11.89 18.11
N PRO A 316 1.83 10.69 18.66
CA PRO A 316 1.87 10.48 20.09
C PRO A 316 3.15 11.10 20.68
N GLN A 317 3.19 11.24 22.00
CA GLN A 317 4.42 11.61 22.70
C GLN A 317 5.51 10.56 22.46
N SER A 318 6.76 11.00 22.36
CA SER A 318 7.91 10.13 22.07
C SER A 318 8.00 8.96 23.07
N GLY A 319 8.19 7.74 22.55
CA GLY A 319 8.32 6.52 23.36
C GLY A 319 7.02 5.89 23.86
N MET A 320 5.84 6.43 23.51
CA MET A 320 4.55 5.87 23.93
C MET A 320 3.91 5.00 22.85
N GLU A 321 3.62 3.73 23.18
CA GLU A 321 2.81 2.82 22.35
C GLU A 321 1.29 3.04 22.55
N ILE A 322 0.90 3.69 23.66
CA ILE A 322 -0.51 3.92 24.01
C ILE A 322 -1.08 5.10 23.22
N ILE A 323 -2.13 4.84 22.45
CA ILE A 323 -2.83 5.85 21.66
C ILE A 323 -3.82 6.59 22.56
N THR A 324 -3.40 7.72 23.13
CA THR A 324 -4.23 8.57 24.00
C THR A 324 -5.46 9.17 23.31
N TYR A 325 -5.53 9.11 21.98
CA TYR A 325 -6.63 9.62 21.16
C TYR A 325 -7.55 8.52 20.60
N ALA A 326 -7.43 7.28 21.09
CA ALA A 326 -8.21 6.16 20.56
C ALA A 326 -9.72 6.41 20.64
N VAL A 327 -10.21 6.99 21.74
CA VAL A 327 -11.65 7.24 21.95
C VAL A 327 -12.23 8.15 20.86
N ASP A 328 -11.59 9.27 20.57
CA ASP A 328 -12.05 10.24 19.56
C ASP A 328 -11.93 9.68 18.13
N ALA A 329 -10.86 8.93 17.85
CA ALA A 329 -10.69 8.27 16.56
C ALA A 329 -11.78 7.21 16.34
N PHE A 330 -12.08 6.39 17.34
CA PHE A 330 -13.16 5.39 17.29
C PHE A 330 -14.52 6.06 17.13
N ARG A 331 -14.79 7.12 17.89
CA ARG A 331 -16.01 7.92 17.76
C ARG A 331 -16.19 8.43 16.34
N THR A 332 -15.12 9.00 15.77
CA THR A 332 -15.13 9.49 14.39
C THR A 332 -15.42 8.36 13.39
N ARG A 333 -14.75 7.19 13.51
CA ARG A 333 -15.01 6.04 12.63
C ARG A 333 -16.45 5.52 12.72
N ILE A 334 -17.03 5.46 13.92
CA ILE A 334 -18.43 5.04 14.11
C ILE A 334 -19.39 6.04 13.45
N MET A 335 -19.14 7.35 13.61
CA MET A 335 -19.97 8.40 13.02
C MET A 335 -19.88 8.41 11.49
N GLU A 336 -18.68 8.30 10.92
CA GLU A 336 -18.46 8.24 9.48
C GLU A 336 -19.07 6.97 8.86
N PHE A 337 -18.94 5.81 9.52
CA PHE A 337 -19.62 4.60 9.08
C PHE A 337 -21.14 4.81 9.05
N ASN A 338 -21.73 5.39 10.10
CA ASN A 338 -23.17 5.65 10.13
C ASN A 338 -23.61 6.64 9.05
N ALA A 339 -22.81 7.66 8.75
CA ALA A 339 -23.12 8.64 7.71
C ALA A 339 -23.03 8.04 6.29
N GLU A 340 -22.02 7.22 6.00
CA GLU A 340 -21.78 6.68 4.66
C GLU A 340 -22.56 5.38 4.39
N ALA A 341 -22.68 4.48 5.38
CA ALA A 341 -23.42 3.22 5.24
C ALA A 341 -24.93 3.38 5.50
N ASN A 342 -25.36 4.54 6.01
CA ASN A 342 -26.75 4.82 6.42
C ASN A 342 -27.29 3.83 7.46
N CYS A 343 -26.41 3.27 8.29
CA CYS A 343 -26.77 2.34 9.38
C CYS A 343 -25.71 2.35 10.49
N LYS A 344 -26.12 2.00 11.72
CA LYS A 344 -25.18 1.86 12.84
C LYS A 344 -24.51 0.48 12.79
N PRO A 345 -23.21 0.39 13.10
CA PRO A 345 -22.56 -0.92 13.20
C PRO A 345 -23.13 -1.68 14.41
N HIS A 346 -23.46 -2.96 14.19
CA HIS A 346 -23.88 -3.87 15.26
C HIS A 346 -22.67 -4.56 15.90
N HIS A 347 -21.60 -4.73 15.11
CA HIS A 347 -20.35 -5.33 15.54
C HIS A 347 -19.18 -4.40 15.23
N ILE A 348 -18.14 -4.43 16.07
CA ILE A 348 -16.88 -3.76 15.80
C ILE A 348 -15.78 -4.81 15.91
N VAL A 349 -14.96 -4.94 14.86
CA VAL A 349 -13.77 -5.81 14.83
C VAL A 349 -12.54 -4.92 14.78
N VAL A 350 -11.62 -5.11 15.73
CA VAL A 350 -10.40 -4.32 15.85
C VAL A 350 -9.18 -5.19 15.56
N PHE A 351 -8.41 -4.80 14.56
CA PHE A 351 -7.06 -5.32 14.28
C PHE A 351 -6.05 -4.30 14.80
N ARG A 352 -5.16 -4.72 15.71
CA ARG A 352 -4.14 -3.85 16.33
C ARG A 352 -2.74 -4.41 16.12
#